data_AF-A0A2E8VRG2-F1
#
_entry.id   AF-A0A2E8VRG2-F1
#
_cell.length_a   1.000
_cell.length_b   1.000
_cell.length_c   1.000
_cell.angle_alpha   90.00
_cell.angle_beta   90.00
_cell.angle_gamma   90.00
#
_symmetry.space_group_name_H-M   'P 1'
#
loop_
_entity.id
_entity.type
_entity.pdbx_description
1 polymer ?
#
loop_
_entity_poly.entity_id
_entity_poly.type
_entity_poly.pdbx_seq_one_letter_code
_entity_poly.pdbx_strand_id
1 'polypeptide(L)' 'MRHPGYVGFALVLLSLPAVLDFMPVWIPSLAAIAALVGRTAMEDRLLRAELAGYEAYAERTRYRLLPGVW' A
#
# COMPACT_ATOMS: atom_id res chain seq x y z
N MET A 1 -3.43 -7.39 7.71
CA MET A 1 -3.19 -6.77 6.40
C MET A 1 -4.53 -6.25 5.93
N ARG A 2 -4.76 -4.95 6.00
CA ARG A 2 -6.04 -4.34 5.59
C ARG A 2 -6.12 -4.15 4.08
N HIS A 3 -4.97 -4.11 3.44
CA HIS A 3 -4.83 -3.77 2.02
C HIS A 3 -3.96 -4.80 1.25
N PRO A 4 -4.31 -6.11 1.27
CA PRO A 4 -3.51 -7.14 0.58
C PRO A 4 -3.45 -6.92 -0.94
N GLY A 5 -4.50 -6.35 -1.55
CA GLY A 5 -4.51 -5.99 -2.98
C GLY A 5 -3.46 -4.93 -3.34
N TYR A 6 -3.19 -3.98 -2.45
CA TYR A 6 -2.17 -2.96 -2.67
C TYR A 6 -0.75 -3.54 -2.61
N VAL A 7 -0.52 -4.57 -1.79
CA VAL A 7 0.75 -5.31 -1.79
C VAL A 7 0.95 -6.04 -3.13
N GLY A 8 -0.11 -6.69 -3.64
CA GLY A 8 -0.09 -7.29 -4.97
C GLY A 8 0.21 -6.27 -6.08
N PHE A 9 -0.39 -5.08 -6.01
CA PHE A 9 -0.14 -4.02 -6.99
C PHE A 9 1.29 -3.46 -6.90
N ALA A 10 1.84 -3.31 -5.69
CA ALA A 10 3.23 -2.91 -5.50
C ALA A 10 4.21 -3.93 -6.09
N LEU A 11 3.92 -5.24 -5.95
CA LEU A 11 4.70 -6.30 -6.59
C LEU A 11 4.66 -6.19 -8.11
N VAL A 12 3.48 -5.94 -8.71
CA VAL A 12 3.36 -5.73 -10.17
C VAL A 12 4.18 -4.51 -10.63
N LEU A 13 4.14 -3.41 -9.88
CA LEU A 13 4.92 -2.20 -10.17
C LEU A 13 6.44 -2.43 -10.09
N LEU A 14 6.88 -3.37 -9.25
CA LEU A 14 8.26 -3.83 -9.14
C LEU A 14 8.65 -4.80 -10.27
N SER A 15 7.71 -5.62 -10.73
CA SER A 15 7.93 -6.56 -11.85
C SER A 15 8.17 -5.83 -13.17
N LEU A 16 7.49 -4.71 -13.41
CA LEU A 16 7.61 -3.90 -14.63
C LEU A 16 9.06 -3.50 -14.98
N PRO A 17 9.82 -2.79 -14.11
CA PRO A 17 11.21 -2.44 -14.38
C PRO A 17 12.13 -3.66 -14.46
N ALA A 18 11.81 -4.75 -13.75
CA ALA A 18 12.59 -6.00 -13.79
C ALA A 18 12.46 -6.74 -15.13
N VAL A 19 11.27 -6.71 -15.76
CA VAL A 19 11.03 -7.33 -17.08
C VAL A 19 11.58 -6.47 -18.22
N LEU A 20 11.50 -5.14 -18.08
CA LEU A 20 11.92 -4.20 -19.13
C LEU A 20 13.44 -3.99 -19.22
N ASP A 21 14.22 -4.52 -18.27
CA ASP A 21 15.67 -4.32 -18.11
C ASP A 21 16.10 -2.85 -18.28
N PHE A 22 15.25 -1.93 -17.81
CA PHE A 22 15.41 -0.51 -18.03
C PHE A 22 15.52 0.23 -16.70
N MET A 23 16.78 0.52 -16.31
CA MET A 23 17.15 1.19 -15.06
C MET A 23 16.34 2.45 -14.73
N PRO A 24 16.03 3.36 -15.68
CA PRO A 24 15.29 4.57 -15.37
C PRO A 24 13.86 4.34 -14.86
N VAL A 25 13.22 3.21 -15.15
CA VAL A 25 11.84 2.89 -14.71
C VAL A 25 11.77 2.54 -13.22
N TRP A 26 12.90 2.19 -12.61
CA TRP A 26 12.96 1.95 -11.16
C TRP A 26 12.55 3.18 -10.35
N ILE A 27 12.99 4.38 -10.77
CA ILE A 27 12.68 5.63 -10.08
C ILE A 27 11.16 5.91 -10.04
N PRO A 28 10.43 5.96 -11.16
CA PRO A 28 8.98 6.16 -11.13
C PRO A 28 8.23 4.99 -10.48
N SER A 29 8.70 3.74 -10.60
CA SER A 29 8.09 2.60 -9.90
C SER A 29 8.19 2.72 -8.38
N LEU A 30 9.37 3.06 -7.85
CA LEU A 30 9.57 3.31 -6.42
C LEU A 30 8.74 4.50 -5.93
N ALA A 31 8.69 5.58 -6.71
CA ALA A 31 7.84 6.73 -6.39
C ALA A 31 6.34 6.36 -6.36
N ALA A 32 5.88 5.54 -7.31
CA ALA A 32 4.50 5.05 -7.34
C ALA A 32 4.18 4.16 -6.14
N ILE A 33 5.10 3.28 -5.73
CA ILE A 33 4.94 2.44 -4.53
C ILE A 33 4.87 3.32 -3.26
N ALA A 34 5.74 4.32 -3.13
CA ALA A 34 5.70 5.25 -2.01
C ALA A 34 4.38 6.04 -1.96
N ALA A 35 3.90 6.51 -3.12
CA ALA A 35 2.60 7.16 -3.24
C ALA A 35 1.44 6.21 -2.87
N LEU A 36 1.53 4.94 -3.26
CA LEU A 36 0.56 3.89 -2.90
C LEU A 36 0.49 3.69 -1.39
N VAL A 37 1.65 3.62 -0.71
CA VAL A 37 1.74 3.55 0.75
C VAL A 37 1.08 4.78 1.39
N GLY A 38 1.42 5.98 0.93
CA GLY A 38 0.80 7.22 1.38
C GLY A 38 -0.72 7.25 1.19
N ARG A 39 -1.21 6.74 0.06
CA ARG A 39 -2.65 6.62 -0.24
C ARG A 39 -3.35 5.71 0.74
N THR A 40 -2.79 4.53 1.04
CA THR A 40 -3.39 3.63 2.03
C THR A 40 -3.48 4.29 3.42
N ALA A 41 -2.54 5.17 3.75
CA ALA A 41 -2.59 5.90 5.01
C ALA A 41 -3.72 6.94 5.07
N MET A 42 -4.03 7.58 3.95
CA MET A 42 -5.15 8.51 3.83
C MET A 42 -6.49 7.78 3.81
N GLU A 43 -6.60 6.71 3.01
CA GLU A 43 -7.81 5.89 2.89
C GLU A 43 -8.21 5.31 4.24
N ASP A 44 -7.26 4.77 5.00
CA ASP A 44 -7.53 4.19 6.31
C ASP A 44 -7.75 5.25 7.41
N ARG A 45 -7.38 6.52 7.17
CA ARG A 45 -7.83 7.66 8.01
C ARG A 45 -9.27 8.04 7.70
N LEU A 46 -9.64 8.11 6.42
CA LEU A 46 -11.00 8.38 5.98
C LEU A 46 -11.96 7.30 6.47
N LEU A 47 -11.59 6.02 6.33
CA LEU A 47 -12.39 4.89 6.79
C LEU A 47 -12.62 4.90 8.31
N ARG A 48 -11.64 5.34 9.11
CA ARG A 48 -11.85 5.53 10.55
C ARG A 48 -12.77 6.70 10.87
N ALA A 49 -12.77 7.76 10.05
CA ALA A 49 -13.59 8.95 10.27
C ALA A 49 -15.05 8.75 9.84
N GLU A 50 -15.29 8.05 8.72
CA GLU A 50 -16.64 7.95 8.13
C GLU A 50 -17.33 6.59 8.38
N LEU A 51 -16.57 5.51 8.58
CA LEU A 51 -17.14 4.18 8.72
C LEU A 51 -17.24 3.77 10.19
N ALA A 52 -18.43 3.95 10.77
CA ALA A 52 -18.73 3.55 12.14
C ALA A 52 -18.44 2.04 12.34
N GLY A 53 -17.59 1.70 13.32
CA GLY A 53 -17.17 0.33 13.62
C GLY A 53 -15.90 -0.13 12.89
N TYR A 54 -15.35 0.67 11.97
CA TYR A 54 -14.05 0.36 11.34
C TYR A 54 -12.90 0.38 12.34
N GLU A 55 -13.00 1.15 13.43
CA GLU A 55 -12.03 1.16 14.52
C GLU A 55 -11.84 -0.22 15.16
N ALA A 56 -12.93 -0.96 15.40
CA ALA A 56 -12.86 -2.31 15.95
C ALA A 56 -12.24 -3.32 14.96
N TYR A 57 -12.46 -3.14 13.66
CA TYR A 57 -11.79 -3.91 12.60
C TYR A 57 -10.30 -3.58 12.52
N ALA A 58 -9.98 -2.30 12.68
CA ALA A 58 -8.63 -1.78 12.69
C ALA A 58 -7.83 -2.34 13.88
N GLU A 59 -8.39 -2.36 15.08
CA GLU A 59 -7.74 -2.93 16.27
C GLU A 59 -7.42 -4.42 16.13
N ARG A 60 -8.30 -5.20 15.49
CA ARG A 60 -8.05 -6.63 15.21
C ARG A 60 -6.95 -6.85 14.18
N THR A 61 -6.76 -5.90 13.26
CA THR A 61 -5.77 -6.00 12.18
C THR A 61 -4.73 -4.89 12.29
N ARG A 62 -3.70 -5.12 13.14
CA ARG A 62 -2.61 -4.17 13.37
C ARG A 62 -1.79 -3.80 12.12
N TYR A 63 -1.77 -4.64 11.08
CA TYR A 63 -0.95 -4.40 9.88
C TYR A 63 -1.78 -3.77 8.75
N ARG A 64 -1.45 -2.54 8.32
CA ARG A 64 -2.02 -1.89 7.12
C ARG A 64 -1.58 -2.56 5.83
N LEU A 65 -0.26 -2.60 5.58
CA LEU A 65 0.32 -3.14 4.34
C LEU A 65 1.17 -4.40 4.57
N LEU A 66 2.27 -4.31 5.32
CA LEU A 66 3.22 -5.39 5.60
C LEU A 66 3.62 -5.38 7.09
N PRO A 67 4.03 -6.51 7.68
CA PRO A 67 4.66 -6.50 8.98
C PRO A 67 5.93 -5.63 8.93
N GLY A 68 5.95 -4.53 9.70
CA GLY A 68 7.02 -3.51 9.67
C GLY A 68 6.67 -2.21 8.95
N VAL A 69 5.61 -2.22 8.12
CA VAL A 69 4.98 -1.01 7.56
C VAL A 69 3.61 -0.86 8.21
N TRP A 70 3.62 -0.23 9.39
CA TRP A 70 2.40 0.06 10.16
C TRP A 70 1.57 1.15 9.49
#